data_AF-A0AAE4S333-F1
#
_entry.id   AF-A0AAE4S333-F1
#
_cell.length_a   1.000
_cell.length_b   1.000
_cell.length_c   1.000
_cell.angle_alpha   90.00
_cell.angle_beta   90.00
_cell.angle_gamma   90.00
#
_symmetry.space_group_name_H-M   'P 1'
#
loop_
_entity.id
_entity.type
_entity.pdbx_description
1 polymer ?
#
loop_
_entity_poly.entity_id
_entity_poly.type
_entity_poly.pdbx_seq_one_letter_code
_entity_poly.pdbx_strand_id
1 'polypeptide(L)'
;MADYITKVLEYKTYPEQAYKSCAGILSFARRVGAKRLINACRWADSYGLYNYPAIEKILNNRQDELPLPEDDAALQDMPQHENIRGKEYFN
;
A
#
# COMPACT_ATOMS: atom_id res chain seq x y z
N MET A 1 -6.98 -3.94 -7.72
CA MET A 1 -6.45 -2.56 -7.83
C MET A 1 -7.55 -1.52 -7.67
N ALA A 2 -8.65 -1.56 -8.44
CA ALA A 2 -9.77 -0.63 -8.24
C ALA A 2 -10.30 -0.66 -6.80
N ASP A 3 -10.52 -1.86 -6.25
CA ASP A 3 -10.90 -2.09 -4.86
C ASP A 3 -9.93 -1.41 -3.84
N TYR A 4 -8.63 -1.62 -4.02
CA TYR A 4 -7.60 -1.01 -3.17
C TYR A 4 -7.65 0.54 -3.19
N ILE A 5 -7.87 1.14 -4.36
CA ILE A 5 -7.98 2.60 -4.47
C ILE A 5 -9.23 3.11 -3.74
N THR A 6 -10.36 2.41 -3.82
CA THR A 6 -11.56 2.74 -3.04
C THR A 6 -11.27 2.69 -1.54
N LYS A 7 -10.59 1.65 -1.06
CA LYS A 7 -10.18 1.54 0.35
C LYS A 7 -9.26 2.69 0.78
N VAL A 8 -8.33 3.13 -0.07
CA VAL A 8 -7.48 4.32 0.18
C VAL A 8 -8.32 5.60 0.29
N LEU A 9 -9.38 5.72 -0.52
CA LEU A 9 -10.30 6.85 -0.46
C LEU A 9 -11.13 6.85 0.84
N GLU A 10 -11.62 5.68 1.26
CA GLU A 10 -12.43 5.52 2.47
C GLU A 10 -11.61 5.61 3.76
N TYR A 11 -10.36 5.14 3.76
CA TYR A 11 -9.49 5.11 4.94
C TYR A 11 -9.08 6.51 5.40
N LYS A 12 -9.01 7.48 4.48
CA LYS A 12 -8.59 8.85 4.82
C LYS A 12 -9.79 9.75 5.13
N THR A 13 -9.76 10.36 6.31
CA THR A 13 -10.77 11.33 6.77
C THR A 13 -10.88 12.56 5.87
N TYR A 14 -9.80 12.94 5.17
CA TYR A 14 -9.76 14.12 4.31
C TYR A 14 -9.67 13.72 2.83
N PRO A 15 -10.66 14.11 2.00
CA PRO A 15 -10.72 13.71 0.59
C PRO A 15 -9.49 14.20 -0.18
N GLU A 16 -9.00 15.42 0.05
CA GLU A 16 -7.82 15.96 -0.62
C GLU A 16 -6.55 15.11 -0.42
N GLN A 17 -6.37 14.57 0.80
CA GLN A 17 -5.23 13.69 1.10
C GLN A 17 -5.38 12.33 0.43
N ALA A 18 -6.63 11.85 0.35
CA ALA A 18 -6.97 10.59 -0.31
C ALA A 18 -6.72 10.68 -1.82
N TYR A 19 -7.16 11.77 -2.46
CA TYR A 19 -6.89 12.04 -3.87
C TYR A 19 -5.39 12.15 -4.17
N LYS A 20 -4.63 12.89 -3.36
CA LYS A 20 -3.17 12.98 -3.53
C LYS A 20 -2.49 11.61 -3.41
N SER A 21 -2.93 10.79 -2.46
CA SER A 21 -2.41 9.43 -2.28
C SER A 21 -2.74 8.55 -3.48
N CYS A 22 -4.00 8.55 -3.95
CA CYS A 22 -4.42 7.76 -5.10
C CYS A 22 -3.68 8.17 -6.38
N ALA A 23 -3.54 9.48 -6.64
CA ALA A 23 -2.79 10.00 -7.77
C ALA A 23 -1.32 9.56 -7.72
N GLY A 24 -0.68 9.65 -6.54
CA GLY A 24 0.69 9.17 -6.34
C GLY A 24 0.82 7.67 -6.59
N ILE A 25 -0.12 6.86 -6.09
CA ILE A 25 -0.12 5.40 -6.26
C ILE A 25 -0.26 5.03 -7.74
N LEU A 26 -1.19 5.68 -8.45
CA LEU A 26 -1.39 5.48 -9.88
C LEU A 26 -0.17 5.90 -10.71
N SER A 27 0.61 6.89 -10.25
CA SER A 27 1.84 7.31 -10.95
C SER A 27 2.89 6.19 -11.03
N PHE A 28 2.92 5.26 -10.07
CA PHE A 28 3.84 4.12 -10.10
C PHE A 28 3.59 3.20 -11.28
N ALA A 29 2.37 3.12 -11.82
CA ALA A 29 2.05 2.26 -12.96
C ALA A 29 2.96 2.57 -14.17
N ARG A 30 3.33 3.85 -14.34
CA ARG A 30 4.25 4.31 -15.40
C ARG A 30 5.72 4.05 -15.06
N ARG A 31 6.09 4.00 -13.78
CA ARG A 31 7.48 3.85 -13.31
C ARG A 31 7.92 2.40 -13.19
N VAL A 32 7.08 1.55 -12.59
CA VAL A 32 7.37 0.12 -12.32
C VAL A 32 6.57 -0.84 -13.18
N GLY A 33 5.57 -0.34 -13.91
CA GLY A 33 4.65 -1.15 -14.70
C GLY A 33 3.40 -1.58 -13.91
N ALA A 34 2.31 -1.84 -14.63
CA ALA A 34 1.02 -2.17 -14.04
C ALA A 34 1.07 -3.48 -13.21
N LYS A 35 1.79 -4.50 -13.69
CA LYS A 35 1.89 -5.81 -13.01
C LYS A 35 2.48 -5.68 -11.60
N ARG A 36 3.62 -4.99 -11.49
CA ARG A 36 4.31 -4.74 -10.20
C ARG A 36 3.45 -3.93 -9.25
N LEU A 37 2.78 -2.89 -9.76
CA LEU A 37 1.87 -2.08 -8.95
C LEU A 37 0.68 -2.89 -8.43
N ILE A 38 0.07 -3.74 -9.26
CA ILE A 38 -1.04 -4.60 -8.82
C ILE A 38 -0.61 -5.53 -7.70
N ASN A 39 0.58 -6.15 -7.82
CA ASN A 39 1.14 -7.00 -6.77
C ASN A 39 1.42 -6.20 -5.50
N ALA A 40 1.99 -4.99 -5.60
CA ALA A 40 2.23 -4.13 -4.46
C ALA A 40 0.93 -3.76 -3.74
N CYS A 41 -0.14 -3.46 -4.48
CA CYS A 41 -1.46 -3.22 -3.92
C CYS A 41 -2.03 -4.44 -3.18
N ARG A 42 -1.80 -5.67 -3.68
CA ARG A 42 -2.23 -6.90 -2.99
C ARG A 42 -1.48 -7.08 -1.68
N TRP A 43 -0.16 -6.90 -1.68
CA TRP A 43 0.64 -6.95 -0.47
C TRP A 43 0.19 -5.90 0.54
N ALA A 44 -0.01 -4.66 0.11
CA ALA A 44 -0.51 -3.59 0.96
C ALA A 44 -1.90 -3.90 1.54
N ASP A 45 -2.81 -4.48 0.75
CA ASP A 45 -4.13 -4.91 1.21
C ASP A 45 -4.03 -6.05 2.25
N SER A 46 -3.11 -7.01 2.05
CA SER A 46 -2.86 -8.08 3.04
C SER A 46 -2.38 -7.53 4.39
N TYR A 47 -1.71 -6.37 4.38
CA TYR A 47 -1.28 -5.66 5.58
C TYR A 47 -2.30 -4.63 6.10
N GLY A 48 -3.42 -4.41 5.40
CA GLY A 48 -4.37 -3.34 5.71
C GLY A 48 -3.78 -1.93 5.57
N LEU A 49 -2.76 -1.76 4.74
CA LEU A 49 -2.07 -0.48 4.54
C LEU A 49 -2.63 0.25 3.33
N TYR A 50 -3.32 1.37 3.55
CA TYR A 50 -4.00 2.13 2.48
C TYR A 50 -3.39 3.53 2.29
N ASN A 51 -2.12 3.60 1.94
CA ASN A 51 -1.42 4.87 1.71
C ASN A 51 -0.28 4.78 0.70
N TYR A 52 0.18 5.94 0.20
CA TYR A 52 1.27 6.03 -0.77
C TYR A 52 2.61 5.47 -0.23
N PRO A 53 3.09 5.85 0.98
CA PRO A 53 4.35 5.35 1.50
C PRO A 53 4.42 3.83 1.61
N ALA A 54 3.31 3.16 1.92
CA ALA A 54 3.25 1.70 1.98
C ALA A 54 3.55 1.07 0.61
N ILE A 55 2.91 1.56 -0.45
CA ILE A 55 3.16 1.09 -1.82
C ILE A 55 4.60 1.37 -2.24
N GLU A 56 5.11 2.57 -1.94
CA GLU A 56 6.49 2.92 -2.23
C GLU A 56 7.49 1.98 -1.55
N LYS A 57 7.27 1.67 -0.26
CA LYS A 57 8.12 0.75 0.50
C LYS A 57 8.08 -0.67 -0.07
N ILE A 58 6.89 -1.18 -0.41
CA ILE A 58 6.72 -2.52 -1.01
C ILE A 58 7.46 -2.61 -2.35
N LEU A 59 7.32 -1.58 -3.21
CA LEU A 59 7.98 -1.53 -4.51
C LEU A 59 9.51 -1.37 -4.40
N ASN A 60 9.99 -0.57 -3.44
CA ASN A 60 11.42 -0.37 -3.20
C ASN A 60 12.08 -1.64 -2.65
N ASN A 61 11.38 -2.36 -1.75
CA ASN A 61 11.85 -3.62 -1.21
C ASN A 61 11.66 -4.80 -2.17
N ARG A 62 11.05 -4.57 -3.36
CA ARG A 62 10.71 -5.59 -4.37
C ARG A 62 9.85 -6.72 -3.80
N GLN A 63 9.11 -6.42 -2.73
CA GLN A 63 8.22 -7.38 -2.09
C GLN A 63 7.05 -7.75 -3.01
N ASP A 64 6.72 -6.88 -3.98
CA ASP A 64 5.80 -7.16 -5.08
C ASP A 64 6.23 -8.30 -6.03
N GLU A 65 7.49 -8.74 -5.95
CA GLU A 65 8.02 -9.87 -6.74
C GLU A 65 7.98 -11.19 -5.96
N LEU A 66 7.69 -11.16 -4.65
CA LEU A 66 7.57 -12.33 -3.78
C LEU A 66 6.14 -12.90 -3.82
N PRO A 67 5.97 -14.22 -3.62
CA PRO A 67 4.65 -14.83 -3.45
C PRO A 67 3.94 -14.20 -2.25
N LEU A 68 2.64 -13.95 -2.40
CA LEU A 68 1.85 -13.33 -1.33
C LEU A 68 1.75 -14.27 -0.13
N PRO A 69 1.69 -13.74 1.11
CA PRO A 69 1.58 -14.58 2.31
C PRO A 69 0.31 -15.44 2.34
N GLU A 70 -0.71 -15.06 1.56
CA GLU A 70 -1.98 -15.79 1.44
C GLU A 70 -1.82 -17.16 0.73
N ASP A 71 -0.75 -17.35 -0.06
CA ASP A 71 -0.38 -18.68 -0.60
C ASP A 71 0.29 -19.57 0.48
N ASP A 72 0.78 -18.97 1.57
CA ASP A 72 1.50 -19.59 2.68
C ASP A 72 0.75 -19.45 4.02
N ALA A 73 -0.59 -19.51 3.99
CA ALA A 73 -1.49 -19.36 5.14
C ALA A 73 -1.32 -20.40 6.29
N ALA A 74 -0.19 -21.11 6.35
CA ALA A 74 0.15 -22.00 7.45
C ALA A 74 1.14 -21.42 8.46
N LEU A 75 1.93 -20.38 8.16
CA LEU A 75 3.02 -19.99 9.06
C LEU A 75 3.28 -18.48 9.14
N GLN A 76 3.14 -18.00 10.38
CA GLN A 76 3.70 -16.78 10.95
C GLN A 76 2.76 -15.57 10.99
N ASP A 77 2.05 -15.50 12.11
CA ASP A 77 2.00 -14.37 13.03
C ASP A 77 3.00 -13.26 12.65
N MET A 78 2.63 -12.42 11.68
CA MET A 78 3.35 -11.18 11.48
C MET A 78 2.93 -10.25 12.61
N PRO A 79 3.88 -9.70 13.37
CA PRO A 79 3.53 -8.78 14.44
C PRO A 79 2.69 -7.68 13.83
N GLN A 80 1.51 -7.43 14.42
CA GLN A 80 0.77 -6.20 14.18
C GLN A 80 1.73 -5.05 14.49
N HIS A 81 2.36 -4.50 13.46
CA HIS A 81 3.07 -3.25 13.60
C HIS A 81 2.00 -2.17 13.68
N GLU A 82 1.48 -1.93 14.89
CA GLU A 82 1.07 -0.60 15.32
C GLU A 82 2.26 0.34 15.09
N ASN A 83 2.38 0.91 13.90
CA ASN A 83 3.46 1.84 13.56
C ASN A 83 2.99 2.70 12.38
N ILE A 84 2.87 4.02 12.45
CA ILE A 84 3.14 5.00 13.51
C ILE A 84 2.17 6.14 13.20
N ARG A 85 1.57 6.68 14.26
CA ARG A 85 0.85 7.94 14.28
C ARG A 85 1.81 9.05 13.82
N GLY A 86 1.84 9.33 12.52
CA GLY A 86 2.57 10.47 11.94
C GLY A 86 1.89 11.79 12.26
N LYS A 87 1.83 12.14 13.56
CA LYS A 87 1.93 13.55 13.95
C LYS A 87 3.39 13.94 13.64
N GLU A 88 3.58 15.19 13.21
CA GLU A 88 4.87 15.77 12.82
C GLU A 88 5.29 15.42 11.39
N TYR A 89 4.81 16.19 10.42
CA TYR A 89 5.65 16.73 9.35
C TYR A 89 4.84 17.78 8.60
N PHE A 90 4.78 19.00 9.15
CA PHE A 90 4.82 20.27 8.43
C PHE A 90 5.10 21.35 9.48
N ASN A 91 6.37 21.77 9.57
CA ASN A 91 6.69 23.16 9.88
C ASN A 91 6.69 23.91 8.54
#